data_AF-A0AAN8EX32-F1
#
_entry.id   AF-A0AAN8EX32-F1
#
_cell.length_a   1.000
_cell.length_b   1.000
_cell.length_c   1.000
_cell.angle_alpha   90.00
_cell.angle_beta   90.00
_cell.angle_gamma   90.00
#
_symmetry.space_group_name_H-M   'P 1'
#
loop_
_entity.id
_entity.type
_entity.pdbx_description
1 polymer ?
#
loop_
_entity_poly.entity_id
_entity_poly.type
_entity_poly.pdbx_seq_one_letter_code
_entity_poly.pdbx_strand_id
1 'polypeptide(L)'
;MTVLPLERAALVLEAVPSAADVERIRRFTAAHPNTQWTEAEQFVIDLASIERAEEKLAVMVHTATFDDTVNTISEQLDSYATSAKLVQGSEQLRMILQAILALLNHLNGTSLEDKVVGGFCTSQLAEVCSAQLSDGSSVLQTLTAFIRDRAPYASDAADLVEPLSSTAKGTNLIFLESCVTVNKQ
;
A
#
# COMPACT_ATOMS: atom_id res chain seq x y z
N MET A 1 33.94 -5.39 19.90
CA MET A 1 33.84 -5.53 18.43
C MET A 1 33.12 -4.31 17.91
N THR A 2 33.78 -3.47 17.12
CA THR A 2 33.17 -2.26 16.55
C THR A 2 32.37 -2.68 15.32
N VAL A 3 31.03 -2.63 15.42
CA VAL A 3 30.13 -2.93 14.31
C VAL A 3 30.01 -1.68 13.43
N LEU A 4 30.06 -1.83 12.10
CA LEU A 4 29.85 -0.73 11.16
C LEU A 4 28.39 -0.25 11.26
N PRO A 5 28.12 1.05 11.49
CA PRO A 5 26.75 1.58 11.54
C PRO A 5 25.98 1.33 10.22
N LEU A 6 24.66 1.11 10.31
CA LEU A 6 23.79 0.82 9.15
C LEU A 6 23.96 1.81 8.00
N GLU A 7 23.90 3.11 8.30
CA GLU A 7 24.05 4.17 7.28
C GLU A 7 25.38 4.04 6.52
N ARG A 8 26.46 3.75 7.25
CA ARG A 8 27.78 3.58 6.65
C ARG A 8 27.87 2.28 5.86
N ALA A 9 27.28 1.20 6.36
CA ALA A 9 27.24 -0.08 5.65
C ALA A 9 26.46 0.03 4.33
N ALA A 10 25.34 0.76 4.33
CA ALA A 10 24.55 1.04 3.13
C ALA A 10 25.34 1.88 2.11
N LEU A 11 25.99 2.95 2.54
CA LEU A 11 26.84 3.77 1.67
C LEU A 11 28.01 2.99 1.07
N VAL A 12 28.65 2.12 1.85
CA VAL A 12 29.75 1.28 1.36
C VAL A 12 29.24 0.22 0.38
N LEU A 13 28.03 -0.32 0.61
CA LEU A 13 27.39 -1.27 -0.31
C LEU A 13 27.13 -0.65 -1.68
N GLU A 14 26.71 0.61 -1.75
CA GLU A 14 26.54 1.35 -3.02
C GLU A 14 27.86 1.57 -3.77
N ALA A 15 28.98 1.66 -3.04
CA ALA A 15 30.31 1.91 -3.58
C ALA A 15 31.12 0.63 -3.85
N VAL A 16 30.56 -0.56 -3.55
CA VAL A 16 31.31 -1.82 -3.66
C VAL A 16 31.56 -2.16 -5.13
N PRO A 17 32.81 -2.46 -5.53
CA PRO A 17 33.12 -2.81 -6.91
C PRO A 17 32.50 -4.17 -7.28
N SER A 18 32.02 -4.29 -8.52
CA SER A 18 31.52 -5.56 -9.03
C SER A 18 32.63 -6.61 -9.11
N ALA A 19 32.28 -7.90 -9.18
CA ALA A 19 33.27 -8.98 -9.31
C ALA A 19 34.21 -8.79 -10.53
N ALA A 20 33.72 -8.22 -11.63
CA ALA A 20 34.54 -7.92 -12.80
C ALA A 20 35.51 -6.75 -12.54
N ASP A 21 35.07 -5.75 -11.76
CA ASP A 21 35.90 -4.60 -11.41
C ASP A 21 36.95 -4.97 -10.36
N VAL A 22 36.63 -5.84 -9.40
CA VAL A 22 37.59 -6.38 -8.42
C VAL A 22 38.77 -7.04 -9.13
N GLU A 23 38.50 -7.88 -10.14
CA GLU A 23 39.57 -8.54 -10.91
C GLU A 23 40.40 -7.52 -11.72
N ARG A 24 39.76 -6.49 -12.28
CA ARG A 24 40.46 -5.41 -13.00
C ARG A 24 41.37 -4.62 -12.06
N ILE A 25 40.85 -4.23 -10.89
CA ILE A 25 41.58 -3.50 -9.84
C ILE A 25 42.79 -4.33 -9.38
N ARG A 26 42.59 -5.62 -9.12
CA ARG A 26 43.67 -6.53 -8.69
C ARG A 26 44.78 -6.66 -9.73
N ARG A 27 44.45 -6.80 -11.01
CA ARG A 27 45.45 -6.86 -12.09
C ARG A 27 46.20 -5.53 -12.23
N PHE A 28 45.46 -4.42 -12.16
CA PHE A 28 46.03 -3.09 -12.34
C PHE A 28 46.98 -2.72 -11.21
N THR A 29 46.60 -2.99 -9.96
CA THR A 29 47.44 -2.75 -8.77
C THR A 29 48.68 -3.65 -8.76
N ALA A 30 48.56 -4.91 -9.16
CA ALA A 30 49.71 -5.83 -9.29
C ALA A 30 50.73 -5.37 -10.36
N ALA A 31 50.26 -4.76 -11.45
CA ALA A 31 51.12 -4.22 -12.51
C ALA A 31 51.83 -2.91 -12.10
N HIS A 32 51.36 -2.21 -11.07
CA HIS A 32 51.84 -0.89 -10.65
C HIS A 32 52.18 -0.84 -9.15
N PRO A 33 53.15 -1.65 -8.67
CA PRO A 33 53.41 -1.82 -7.24
C PRO A 33 54.00 -0.58 -6.53
N ASN A 34 54.56 0.37 -7.28
CA ASN A 34 55.21 1.58 -6.74
C ASN A 34 54.37 2.85 -6.95
N THR A 35 53.12 2.71 -7.40
CA THR A 35 52.23 3.87 -7.60
C THR A 35 51.69 4.37 -6.25
N GLN A 36 51.69 5.69 -6.08
CA GLN A 36 51.01 6.34 -4.96
C GLN A 36 49.55 6.56 -5.33
N TRP A 37 48.64 5.92 -4.59
CA TRP A 37 47.19 6.07 -4.75
C TRP A 37 46.67 7.23 -3.91
N THR A 38 45.61 7.86 -4.39
CA THR A 38 44.81 8.78 -3.58
C THR A 38 44.05 8.02 -2.49
N GLU A 39 43.57 8.73 -1.46
CA GLU A 39 42.80 8.11 -0.36
C GLU A 39 41.55 7.37 -0.87
N ALA A 40 40.84 7.93 -1.85
CA ALA A 40 39.66 7.30 -2.46
C ALA A 40 40.02 6.04 -3.27
N GLU A 41 41.11 6.08 -4.04
CA GLU A 41 41.58 4.91 -4.78
C GLU A 41 42.04 3.80 -3.83
N GLN A 42 42.78 4.16 -2.77
CA GLN A 42 43.21 3.21 -1.76
C GLN A 42 42.01 2.55 -1.06
N PHE A 43 40.96 3.33 -0.74
CA PHE A 43 39.74 2.79 -0.16
C PHE A 43 39.07 1.73 -1.06
N VAL A 44 38.97 1.99 -2.37
CA VAL A 44 38.39 1.04 -3.33
C VAL A 44 39.28 -0.20 -3.50
N ILE A 45 40.60 -0.05 -3.51
CA ILE A 45 41.55 -1.16 -3.55
C ILE A 45 41.42 -2.04 -2.30
N ASP A 46 41.36 -1.42 -1.13
CA ASP A 46 41.19 -2.12 0.14
C ASP A 46 39.82 -2.83 0.19
N LEU A 47 38.75 -2.19 -0.29
CA LEU A 47 37.43 -2.79 -0.38
C LEU A 47 37.40 -3.99 -1.34
N ALA A 48 38.07 -3.89 -2.49
CA ALA A 48 38.20 -4.98 -3.46
C ALA A 48 39.04 -6.16 -2.92
N SER A 49 39.90 -5.94 -1.93
CA SER A 49 40.68 -7.00 -1.28
C SER A 49 39.83 -7.86 -0.34
N ILE A 50 38.68 -7.35 0.11
CA ILE A 50 37.77 -8.07 0.99
C ILE A 50 37.02 -9.12 0.18
N GLU A 51 37.25 -10.39 0.49
CA GLU A 51 36.50 -11.49 -0.13
C GLU A 51 35.00 -11.34 0.14
N ARG A 52 34.21 -11.35 -0.94
CA ARG A 52 32.73 -11.31 -0.91
C ARG A 52 32.20 -10.10 -0.13
N ALA A 53 32.82 -8.94 -0.36
CA ALA A 53 32.49 -7.70 0.32
C ALA A 53 31.02 -7.31 0.12
N GLU A 54 30.52 -7.42 -1.11
CA GLU A 54 29.13 -7.11 -1.48
C GLU A 54 28.15 -7.96 -0.65
N GLU A 55 28.33 -9.28 -0.62
CA GLU A 55 27.41 -10.16 0.11
C GLU A 55 27.49 -9.95 1.62
N LYS A 56 28.69 -9.70 2.17
CA LYS A 56 28.86 -9.39 3.60
C LYS A 56 28.16 -8.10 3.98
N LEU A 57 28.32 -7.04 3.20
CA LEU A 57 27.66 -5.76 3.41
C LEU A 57 26.14 -5.87 3.25
N ALA A 58 25.67 -6.59 2.24
CA ALA A 58 24.24 -6.87 2.04
C ALA A 58 23.64 -7.60 3.25
N VAL A 59 24.32 -8.61 3.78
CA VAL A 59 23.87 -9.33 4.99
C VAL A 59 23.88 -8.42 6.22
N MET A 60 24.90 -7.56 6.37
CA MET A 60 24.95 -6.60 7.48
C MET A 60 23.79 -5.60 7.42
N VAL A 61 23.53 -5.01 6.25
CA VAL A 61 22.41 -4.08 6.03
C VAL A 61 21.08 -4.79 6.28
N HIS A 62 20.90 -5.99 5.71
CA HIS A 62 19.67 -6.75 5.87
C HIS A 62 19.42 -7.15 7.33
N THR A 63 20.44 -7.63 8.03
CA THR A 63 20.30 -8.03 9.45
C THR A 63 19.94 -6.82 10.32
N ALA A 64 20.52 -5.65 10.02
CA ALA A 64 20.24 -4.43 10.76
C ALA A 64 18.84 -3.85 10.51
N THR A 65 18.23 -4.13 9.34
CA THR A 65 16.87 -3.65 9.00
C THR A 65 15.80 -4.74 9.15
N PHE A 66 16.17 -5.99 9.41
CA PHE A 66 15.26 -7.13 9.40
C PHE A 66 14.09 -6.94 10.39
N ASP A 67 14.38 -6.65 11.65
CA ASP A 67 13.35 -6.50 12.69
C ASP A 67 12.40 -5.34 12.35
N ASP A 68 12.92 -4.21 11.88
CA ASP A 68 12.11 -3.06 11.46
C ASP A 68 11.20 -3.42 10.28
N THR A 69 11.70 -4.17 9.29
CA THR A 69 10.89 -4.64 8.17
C THR A 69 9.80 -5.61 8.60
N VAL A 70 10.12 -6.55 9.52
CA VAL A 70 9.14 -7.50 10.06
C VAL A 70 8.06 -6.78 10.86
N ASN A 71 8.45 -5.82 11.70
CA ASN A 71 7.51 -5.01 12.48
C ASN A 71 6.58 -4.21 11.55
N THR A 72 7.14 -3.56 10.53
CA THR A 72 6.36 -2.79 9.54
C THR A 72 5.34 -3.69 8.82
N ILE A 73 5.76 -4.87 8.36
CA ILE A 73 4.87 -5.83 7.68
C ILE A 73 3.78 -6.32 8.65
N SER A 74 4.14 -6.59 9.90
CA SER A 74 3.19 -7.08 10.92
C SER A 74 2.12 -6.02 11.24
N GLU A 75 2.52 -4.76 11.44
CA GLU A 75 1.60 -3.64 11.66
C GLU A 75 0.64 -3.45 10.47
N GLN A 76 1.16 -3.56 9.24
CA GLN A 76 0.33 -3.50 8.03
C GLN A 76 -0.69 -4.64 7.99
N LEU A 77 -0.28 -5.88 8.26
CA LEU A 77 -1.16 -7.05 8.31
C LEU A 77 -2.26 -6.91 9.37
N ASP A 78 -1.91 -6.43 10.56
CA ASP A 78 -2.88 -6.19 11.63
C ASP A 78 -3.88 -5.08 11.25
N SER A 79 -3.42 -4.03 10.57
CA SER A 79 -4.29 -3.00 10.00
C SER A 79 -5.27 -3.59 8.97
N TYR A 80 -4.81 -4.42 8.03
CA TYR A 80 -5.69 -5.11 7.07
C TYR A 80 -6.70 -6.02 7.76
N ALA A 81 -6.24 -6.83 8.72
CA ALA A 81 -7.10 -7.77 9.44
C ALA A 81 -8.19 -7.02 10.23
N THR A 82 -7.82 -5.90 10.86
CA THR A 82 -8.76 -5.05 11.60
C THR A 82 -9.77 -4.41 10.66
N SER A 83 -9.31 -3.80 9.56
CA SER A 83 -10.19 -3.22 8.53
C SER A 83 -11.15 -4.25 7.94
N ALA A 84 -10.68 -5.46 7.63
CA ALA A 84 -11.52 -6.54 7.11
C ALA A 84 -12.62 -6.95 8.10
N LYS A 85 -12.27 -7.09 9.39
CA LYS A 85 -13.24 -7.39 10.46
C LYS A 85 -14.27 -6.28 10.61
N LEU A 86 -13.85 -5.01 10.54
CA LEU A 86 -14.74 -3.86 10.63
C LEU A 86 -15.75 -3.84 9.46
N VAL A 87 -15.29 -4.06 8.23
CA VAL A 87 -16.17 -4.15 7.05
C VAL A 87 -17.13 -5.33 7.15
N GLN A 88 -16.64 -6.51 7.56
CA GLN A 88 -17.46 -7.72 7.68
C GLN A 88 -18.52 -7.59 8.80
N GLY A 89 -18.15 -6.92 9.90
CA GLY A 89 -18.96 -6.76 11.11
C GLY A 89 -19.93 -5.60 11.07
N SER A 90 -19.76 -4.62 10.17
CA SER A 90 -20.67 -3.47 10.10
C SER A 90 -22.05 -3.87 9.54
N GLU A 91 -23.03 -3.89 10.43
CA GLU A 91 -24.43 -4.06 10.06
C GLU A 91 -24.94 -2.85 9.26
N GLN A 92 -24.43 -1.65 9.54
CA GLN A 92 -24.83 -0.44 8.84
C GLN A 92 -24.34 -0.42 7.40
N LEU A 93 -23.09 -0.80 7.15
CA LEU A 93 -22.59 -0.94 5.78
C LEU A 93 -23.45 -1.94 5.00
N ARG A 94 -23.84 -3.06 5.63
CA ARG A 94 -24.74 -4.04 5.02
C ARG A 94 -26.12 -3.46 4.71
N MET A 95 -26.71 -2.70 5.63
CA MET A 95 -28.00 -2.01 5.41
C MET A 95 -27.90 -0.98 4.28
N ILE A 96 -26.81 -0.22 4.22
CA ILE A 96 -26.53 0.74 3.14
C ILE A 96 -26.46 0.02 1.79
N LEU A 97 -25.67 -1.06 1.69
CA LEU A 97 -25.54 -1.83 0.46
C LEU A 97 -26.88 -2.48 0.03
N GLN A 98 -27.69 -2.93 0.98
CA GLN A 98 -29.03 -3.46 0.71
C GLN A 98 -29.99 -2.37 0.21
N ALA A 99 -29.95 -1.17 0.80
CA ALA A 99 -30.76 -0.05 0.35
C ALA A 99 -30.36 0.40 -1.07
N ILE A 100 -29.06 0.44 -1.37
CA ILE A 100 -28.55 0.70 -2.72
C ILE A 100 -29.06 -0.37 -3.71
N LEU A 101 -28.96 -1.65 -3.35
CA LEU A 101 -29.44 -2.75 -4.20
C LEU A 101 -30.95 -2.66 -4.45
N ALA A 102 -31.73 -2.30 -3.45
CA ALA A 102 -33.18 -2.12 -3.58
C ALA A 102 -33.52 -0.95 -4.52
N LEU A 103 -32.81 0.18 -4.40
CA LEU A 103 -32.97 1.33 -5.30
C LEU A 103 -32.58 0.98 -6.73
N LEU A 104 -31.48 0.26 -6.94
CA LEU A 104 -31.07 -0.21 -8.27
C LEU A 104 -32.11 -1.14 -8.90
N ASN A 105 -32.62 -2.11 -8.13
CA ASN A 105 -33.67 -3.01 -8.62
C ASN A 105 -34.97 -2.26 -8.93
N HIS A 106 -35.27 -1.17 -8.21
CA HIS A 106 -36.40 -0.31 -8.53
C HIS A 106 -36.18 0.48 -9.82
N LEU A 107 -34.99 1.06 -10.02
CA LEU A 107 -34.63 1.79 -11.24
C LEU A 107 -34.63 0.90 -12.48
N ASN A 108 -34.18 -0.35 -12.33
CA ASN A 108 -34.12 -1.33 -13.41
C ASN A 108 -35.45 -2.08 -13.65
N GLY A 109 -36.51 -1.82 -12.85
CA GLY A 109 -37.71 -2.67 -12.81
C GLY A 109 -39.03 -1.94 -13.09
N THR A 110 -39.39 -1.79 -14.36
CA THR A 110 -40.81 -1.76 -14.81
C THR A 110 -41.12 -2.59 -16.06
N SER A 111 -40.14 -3.21 -16.73
CA SER A 111 -40.41 -4.12 -17.86
C SER A 111 -40.31 -5.59 -17.43
N LEU A 112 -41.33 -6.36 -17.81
CA LEU A 112 -41.61 -7.75 -17.44
C LEU A 112 -40.51 -8.78 -17.77
N GLU A 113 -39.39 -8.37 -18.37
CA GLU A 113 -38.26 -9.23 -18.77
C GLU A 113 -37.02 -9.11 -17.86
N ASP A 114 -36.98 -8.14 -16.94
CA ASP A 114 -35.78 -7.86 -16.14
C ASP A 114 -35.69 -8.73 -14.87
N LYS A 115 -34.59 -9.49 -14.77
CA LYS A 115 -34.25 -10.31 -13.61
C LYS A 115 -33.87 -9.39 -12.44
N VAL A 116 -34.57 -9.54 -11.31
CA VAL A 116 -34.14 -8.95 -10.03
C VAL A 116 -32.70 -9.34 -9.75
N VAL A 117 -31.84 -8.35 -9.56
CA VAL A 117 -30.40 -8.58 -9.34
C VAL A 117 -30.16 -8.83 -7.85
N GLY A 118 -29.39 -9.87 -7.54
CA GLY A 118 -29.08 -10.27 -6.15
C GLY A 118 -27.88 -9.57 -5.51
N GLY A 119 -27.14 -8.76 -6.27
CA GLY A 119 -25.96 -8.02 -5.80
C GLY A 119 -25.25 -7.26 -6.92
N PHE A 120 -24.31 -6.40 -6.54
CA PHE A 120 -23.48 -5.63 -7.47
C PHE A 120 -22.01 -5.69 -7.05
N CYS A 121 -21.08 -5.46 -7.99
CA CYS A 121 -19.66 -5.44 -7.67
C CYS A 121 -19.32 -4.13 -6.95
N THR A 122 -18.52 -4.20 -5.87
CA THR A 122 -18.11 -3.01 -5.11
C THR A 122 -17.30 -2.02 -5.94
N SER A 123 -16.63 -2.47 -7.01
CA SER A 123 -15.96 -1.60 -7.99
C SER A 123 -16.92 -0.65 -8.71
N GLN A 124 -18.20 -0.99 -8.80
CA GLN A 124 -19.24 -0.18 -9.45
C GLN A 124 -19.93 0.77 -8.48
N LEU A 125 -19.59 0.75 -7.19
CA LEU A 125 -20.29 1.50 -6.16
C LEU A 125 -20.30 3.01 -6.43
N ALA A 126 -19.20 3.57 -6.97
CA ALA A 126 -19.13 4.99 -7.32
C ALA A 126 -20.10 5.35 -8.45
N GLU A 127 -20.13 4.54 -9.52
CA GLU A 127 -21.04 4.70 -10.65
C GLU A 127 -22.51 4.58 -10.18
N VAL A 128 -22.80 3.54 -9.40
CA VAL A 128 -24.12 3.28 -8.81
C VAL A 128 -24.59 4.45 -7.94
N CYS A 129 -23.73 4.98 -7.07
CA CYS A 129 -24.05 6.12 -6.21
C CYS A 129 -24.32 7.40 -7.02
N SER A 130 -23.74 7.52 -8.21
CA SER A 130 -23.93 8.67 -9.12
C SER A 130 -25.14 8.54 -10.04
N ALA A 131 -25.75 7.36 -10.14
CA ALA A 131 -26.92 7.14 -10.98
C ALA A 131 -28.08 8.06 -10.56
N GLN A 132 -28.79 8.62 -11.53
CA GLN A 132 -29.93 9.50 -11.29
C GLN A 132 -31.24 8.73 -11.25
N LEU A 133 -32.12 9.12 -10.33
CA LEU A 133 -33.50 8.68 -10.27
C LEU A 133 -34.39 9.55 -11.17
N SER A 134 -35.65 9.14 -11.32
CA SER A 134 -36.67 9.83 -12.13
C SER A 134 -37.00 11.24 -11.65
N ASP A 135 -36.69 11.58 -10.40
CA ASP A 135 -36.83 12.91 -9.80
C ASP A 135 -35.61 13.81 -10.01
N GLY A 136 -34.55 13.30 -10.67
CA GLY A 136 -33.28 13.99 -10.90
C GLY A 136 -32.30 13.94 -9.72
N SER A 137 -32.68 13.33 -8.59
CA SER A 137 -31.78 13.11 -7.45
C SER A 137 -30.82 11.96 -7.75
N SER A 138 -29.61 11.99 -7.18
CA SER A 138 -28.72 10.82 -7.26
C SER A 138 -29.09 9.75 -6.23
N VAL A 139 -28.71 8.49 -6.50
CA VAL A 139 -28.89 7.37 -5.54
C VAL A 139 -28.27 7.72 -4.19
N LEU A 140 -27.08 8.32 -4.18
CA LEU A 140 -26.42 8.75 -2.95
C LEU A 140 -27.21 9.82 -2.18
N GLN A 141 -27.78 10.80 -2.87
CA GLN A 141 -28.59 11.85 -2.24
C GLN A 141 -29.85 11.27 -1.59
N THR A 142 -30.58 10.42 -2.33
CA THR A 142 -31.78 9.74 -1.83
C THR A 142 -31.45 8.82 -0.65
N LEU A 143 -30.34 8.09 -0.73
CA LEU A 143 -29.87 7.23 0.34
C LEU A 143 -29.49 8.03 1.60
N THR A 144 -28.81 9.17 1.43
CA THR A 144 -28.42 10.06 2.53
C THR A 144 -29.65 10.63 3.23
N ALA A 145 -30.66 11.05 2.48
CA ALA A 145 -31.93 11.52 3.04
C ALA A 145 -32.66 10.38 3.78
N PHE A 146 -32.70 9.19 3.19
CA PHE A 146 -33.32 8.01 3.81
C PHE A 146 -32.64 7.62 5.14
N ILE A 147 -31.30 7.58 5.17
CA ILE A 147 -30.54 7.26 6.39
C ILE A 147 -30.75 8.34 7.45
N ARG A 148 -30.74 9.63 7.08
CA ARG A 148 -31.00 10.74 8.00
C ARG A 148 -32.38 10.63 8.67
N ASP A 149 -33.40 10.25 7.90
CA ASP A 149 -34.79 10.21 8.38
C ASP A 149 -35.13 8.91 9.13
N ARG A 150 -34.54 7.77 8.73
CA ARG A 150 -34.92 6.44 9.23
C ARG A 150 -33.87 5.77 10.11
N ALA A 151 -32.62 6.20 10.05
CA ALA A 151 -31.51 5.62 10.81
C ALA A 151 -30.50 6.70 11.26
N PRO A 152 -30.92 7.74 12.02
CA PRO A 152 -30.02 8.81 12.48
C PRO A 152 -28.93 8.31 13.43
N TYR A 153 -29.08 7.11 14.01
CA TYR A 153 -28.06 6.44 14.84
C TYR A 153 -27.00 5.69 14.01
N ALA A 154 -27.05 5.80 12.68
CA ALA A 154 -26.14 5.13 11.77
C ALA A 154 -24.72 5.75 11.77
N SER A 155 -23.99 5.60 12.89
CA SER A 155 -22.65 6.16 13.09
C SER A 155 -21.49 5.21 12.79
N ASP A 156 -21.67 3.88 12.85
CA ASP A 156 -20.54 2.95 12.73
C ASP A 156 -19.95 2.88 11.32
N ALA A 157 -20.73 3.20 10.28
CA ALA A 157 -20.19 3.31 8.93
C ALA A 157 -19.20 4.48 8.76
N ALA A 158 -19.36 5.57 9.52
CA ALA A 158 -18.42 6.69 9.50
C ALA A 158 -17.10 6.32 10.20
N ASP A 159 -17.17 5.50 11.24
CA ASP A 159 -16.02 4.99 11.98
C ASP A 159 -15.15 4.03 11.14
N LEU A 160 -15.66 3.54 10.01
CA LEU A 160 -14.90 2.73 9.05
C LEU A 160 -13.94 3.55 8.19
N VAL A 161 -14.20 4.86 8.00
CA VAL A 161 -13.50 5.68 7.00
C VAL A 161 -12.02 5.84 7.35
N GLU A 162 -11.72 6.17 8.60
CA GLU A 162 -10.35 6.37 9.08
C GLU A 162 -9.52 5.07 8.98
N PRO A 163 -9.94 3.93 9.59
CA PRO A 163 -9.21 2.67 9.49
C PRO A 163 -9.00 2.21 8.05
N LEU A 164 -10.01 2.33 7.19
CA LEU A 164 -9.88 1.92 5.78
C LEU A 164 -8.96 2.85 5.00
N SER A 165 -8.99 4.15 5.26
CA SER A 165 -8.08 5.11 4.61
C SER A 165 -6.62 4.96 5.04
N SER A 166 -6.39 4.54 6.30
CA SER A 166 -5.05 4.24 6.81
C SER A 166 -4.49 2.98 6.13
N THR A 167 -5.29 1.92 6.10
CA THR A 167 -4.96 0.66 5.42
C THR A 167 -4.74 0.85 3.91
N ALA A 168 -5.50 1.74 3.26
CA ALA A 168 -5.34 2.09 1.84
C ALA A 168 -3.98 2.73 1.51
N LYS A 169 -3.42 3.53 2.42
CA LYS A 169 -2.14 4.22 2.21
C LYS A 169 -0.94 3.28 2.32
N GLY A 170 -1.09 2.17 3.05
CA GLY A 170 -0.04 1.16 3.24
C GLY A 170 0.14 0.18 2.07
N THR A 171 -0.80 0.15 1.13
CA THR A 171 -0.69 -0.63 -0.11
C THR A 171 -0.77 0.27 -1.32
N ASN A 172 0.01 -0.04 -2.36
CA ASN A 172 -0.36 0.29 -3.74
C ASN A 172 -1.65 -0.46 -4.12
N LEU A 173 -2.76 -0.20 -3.44
CA LEU A 173 -4.09 -0.61 -3.84
C LEU A 173 -4.87 0.65 -4.20
N ILE A 174 -4.81 0.93 -5.50
CA ILE A 174 -5.53 1.95 -6.29
C ILE A 174 -7.06 1.99 -6.00
N PHE A 175 -7.58 1.01 -5.26
CA PHE A 175 -9.00 0.78 -5.01
C PHE A 175 -9.67 1.80 -4.07
N LEU A 176 -8.95 2.36 -3.09
CA LEU A 176 -9.57 3.22 -2.05
C LEU A 176 -9.37 4.72 -2.28
N GLU A 177 -8.44 5.13 -3.15
CA GLU A 177 -8.25 6.54 -3.53
C GLU A 177 -9.52 7.12 -4.19
N SER A 178 -10.23 6.31 -4.97
CA SER A 178 -11.45 6.73 -5.67
C SER A 178 -12.63 7.00 -4.72
N CYS A 179 -12.73 6.28 -3.59
CA CYS A 179 -13.81 6.48 -2.61
C CYS A 179 -13.59 7.68 -1.69
N VAL A 180 -12.34 8.04 -1.38
CA VAL A 180 -12.01 9.18 -0.49
C VAL A 180 -12.11 10.52 -1.23
N THR A 181 -11.85 10.55 -2.53
CA THR A 181 -11.85 11.80 -3.34
C THR A 181 -13.26 12.40 -3.49
N VAL A 182 -14.32 11.58 -3.38
CA VAL A 182 -15.71 12.03 -3.48
C VAL A 182 -16.18 12.77 -2.21
N ASN A 183 -15.53 12.58 -1.06
CA ASN A 183 -15.95 13.19 0.22
C ASN A 183 -15.29 14.55 0.51
N LYS A 184 -14.57 15.13 -0.47
CA LYS A 184 -13.89 16.43 -0.37
C LYS A 184 -14.34 17.47 -1.42
N GLN A 185 -15.44 17.22 -2.13
CA GLN A 185 -16.06 18.22 -3.01
C GLN A 185 -17.48 18.57 -2.55
#